data_AF-A0A968IAN3-F1
#
_entry.id   AF-A0A968IAN3-F1
#
_cell.length_a   1.000
_cell.length_b   1.000
_cell.length_c   1.000
_cell.angle_alpha   90.00
_cell.angle_beta   90.00
_cell.angle_gamma   90.00
#
_symmetry.space_group_name_H-M   'P 1'
#
loop_
_entity.id
_entity.type
_entity.pdbx_description
1 polymer ?
#
loop_
_entity_poly.entity_id
_entity_poly.type
_entity_poly.pdbx_seq_one_letter_code
_entity_poly.pdbx_strand_id
1 'polypeptide(L)'
;MSTHVHVDIASVGATRPSKAILFYGSSFASVHDITDNALGAGRPLGTTALREALEALNGASLEWLPENVLAFGGKRVVWYEPAQPRALFFDTADEALNALSGQVFPMPGLIFEATQCSLKVWSYRGNHRPTRDEGVFVAPFFNTSRGVVCLGSMQRPAKFDANCGDAWSSSYFAAAFTHQTQPGSLSSFPGSPSELWLEA
;
A
#
# COMPACT_ATOMS: atom_id res chain seq x y z
N MET A 1 -20.87 -27.89 4.12
CA MET A 1 -19.41 -27.97 4.33
C MET A 1 -19.01 -26.80 5.19
N SER A 2 -18.62 -27.03 6.44
CA SER A 2 -18.18 -25.98 7.37
C SER A 2 -16.66 -25.88 7.25
N THR A 3 -16.15 -24.74 6.76
CA THR A 3 -14.72 -24.51 6.65
C THR A 3 -14.21 -24.03 7.99
N HIS A 4 -13.57 -24.91 8.76
CA HIS A 4 -12.88 -24.54 9.98
C HIS A 4 -11.49 -23.99 9.62
N VAL A 5 -11.30 -22.69 9.78
CA VAL A 5 -9.95 -22.11 9.73
C VAL A 5 -9.36 -22.26 11.14
N HIS A 6 -8.51 -23.27 11.32
CA HIS A 6 -7.63 -23.33 12.48
C HIS A 6 -6.51 -22.30 12.27
N VAL A 7 -6.51 -21.25 13.07
CA VAL A 7 -5.32 -20.41 13.24
C VAL A 7 -4.34 -21.23 14.06
N ASP A 8 -3.14 -21.48 13.51
CA ASP A 8 -2.10 -22.21 14.21
C ASP A 8 -1.62 -21.38 15.42
N ILE A 9 -1.97 -21.86 16.62
CA ILE A 9 -1.68 -21.23 17.92
C ILE A 9 -0.16 -21.25 18.22
N ALA A 10 0.66 -21.92 17.42
CA ALA A 10 2.11 -21.99 17.64
C ALA A 10 2.82 -20.61 17.69
N SER A 11 2.23 -19.54 17.15
CA SER A 11 2.77 -18.17 17.24
C SER A 11 2.31 -17.38 18.46
N VAL A 12 1.28 -17.87 19.17
CA VAL A 12 0.70 -17.24 20.37
C VAL A 12 1.04 -18.17 21.55
N GLY A 13 2.23 -18.00 22.12
CA GLY A 13 2.79 -18.91 23.15
C GLY A 13 1.75 -19.36 24.18
N ALA A 14 1.79 -20.65 24.56
CA ALA A 14 0.97 -21.39 25.54
C ALA A 14 -0.20 -20.65 26.24
N THR A 15 -1.10 -20.02 25.49
CA THR A 15 -2.23 -19.26 26.04
C THR A 15 -3.46 -20.14 26.00
N ARG A 16 -4.08 -20.36 27.17
CA ARG A 16 -5.35 -21.08 27.24
C ARG A 16 -6.46 -20.13 26.82
N PRO A 17 -7.34 -20.52 25.89
CA PRO A 17 -8.44 -19.67 25.49
C PRO A 17 -9.41 -19.50 26.66
N SER A 18 -9.77 -18.25 26.98
CA SER A 18 -10.64 -17.91 28.11
C SER A 18 -12.02 -17.42 27.69
N LYS A 19 -12.18 -17.02 26.42
CA LYS A 19 -13.44 -16.55 25.83
C LYS A 19 -13.58 -17.02 24.37
N ALA A 20 -14.82 -17.16 23.92
CA ALA A 20 -15.18 -17.37 22.52
C ALA A 20 -16.28 -16.39 22.09
N ILE A 21 -16.21 -15.94 20.84
CA ILE A 21 -17.29 -15.20 20.18
C ILE A 21 -17.85 -16.07 19.06
N LEU A 22 -19.16 -16.31 19.09
CA LEU A 22 -19.90 -17.02 18.05
C LEU A 22 -20.73 -16.02 17.24
N PHE A 23 -20.54 -16.04 15.92
CA PHE A 23 -21.34 -15.26 14.97
C PHE A 23 -22.45 -16.13 14.37
N TYR A 24 -23.68 -15.65 14.44
CA TYR A 24 -24.86 -16.30 13.86
C TYR A 24 -25.32 -15.47 12.66
N GLY A 25 -24.83 -15.83 11.48
CA GLY A 25 -25.04 -15.03 10.28
C GLY A 25 -24.34 -13.68 10.36
N SER A 26 -24.97 -12.62 9.84
CA SER A 26 -24.38 -11.28 9.74
C SER A 26 -24.85 -10.28 10.81
N SER A 27 -25.80 -10.66 11.67
CA SER A 27 -26.51 -9.70 12.54
C SER A 27 -26.53 -10.03 14.03
N PHE A 28 -26.17 -11.25 14.42
CA PHE A 28 -26.17 -11.65 15.83
C PHE A 28 -24.87 -12.33 16.21
N ALA A 29 -24.38 -12.05 17.42
CA ALA A 29 -23.23 -12.72 17.99
C ALA A 29 -23.41 -12.90 19.51
N SER A 30 -22.80 -13.95 20.06
CA SER A 30 -22.73 -14.20 21.51
C SER A 30 -21.30 -14.39 21.99
N VAL A 31 -21.05 -13.98 23.23
CA VAL A 31 -19.80 -14.22 23.94
C VAL A 31 -19.97 -15.33 24.98
N HIS A 32 -19.01 -16.23 25.05
CA HIS A 32 -18.97 -17.39 25.94
C HIS A 32 -17.67 -17.38 26.73
N ASP A 33 -17.72 -17.69 28.02
CA ASP A 33 -16.50 -18.00 28.78
C ASP A 33 -16.06 -19.44 28.45
N ILE A 34 -14.75 -19.69 28.45
CA ILE A 34 -14.19 -21.03 28.26
C ILE A 34 -13.66 -21.52 29.61
N THR A 35 -14.24 -22.62 30.10
CA THR A 35 -13.84 -23.30 31.33
C THR A 35 -13.66 -24.78 31.02
N ASP A 36 -12.54 -25.38 31.44
CA ASP A 36 -12.25 -26.80 31.22
C ASP A 36 -12.41 -27.25 29.75
N ASN A 37 -11.97 -26.41 28.81
CA ASN A 37 -12.10 -26.62 27.36
C ASN A 37 -13.56 -26.74 26.85
N ALA A 38 -14.55 -26.30 27.64
CA ALA A 38 -15.95 -26.25 27.26
C ALA A 38 -16.46 -24.80 27.15
N LEU A 39 -17.41 -24.57 26.24
CA LEU A 39 -18.11 -23.29 26.11
C LEU A 39 -19.17 -23.17 27.22
N GLY A 40 -19.07 -22.11 28.01
CA GLY A 40 -20.10 -21.72 28.97
C GLY A 40 -21.35 -21.14 28.28
N ALA A 41 -22.31 -20.71 29.11
CA ALA A 41 -23.55 -20.10 28.63
C ALA A 41 -23.28 -18.85 27.78
N GLY A 42 -23.99 -18.74 26.65
CA GLY A 42 -23.88 -17.61 25.74
C GLY A 42 -24.59 -16.38 26.26
N ARG A 43 -23.92 -15.23 26.17
CA ARG A 43 -24.51 -13.91 26.43
C ARG A 43 -24.50 -13.09 25.13
N PRO A 44 -25.50 -12.24 24.86
CA PRO A 44 -25.47 -11.35 23.70
C PRO A 44 -24.17 -10.55 23.65
N LEU A 45 -23.57 -10.43 22.47
CA LEU A 45 -22.36 -9.64 22.29
C LEU A 45 -22.67 -8.14 22.46
N GLY A 46 -22.36 -7.61 23.62
CA GLY A 46 -22.40 -6.17 23.89
C GLY A 46 -21.16 -5.43 23.36
N THR A 47 -21.24 -4.11 23.34
CA THR A 47 -20.14 -3.23 22.90
C THR A 47 -18.87 -3.40 23.74
N THR A 48 -19.01 -3.63 25.05
CA THR A 48 -17.88 -3.89 25.95
C THR A 48 -17.14 -5.17 25.58
N ALA A 49 -17.85 -6.29 25.42
CA ALA A 49 -17.25 -7.58 25.06
C ALA A 49 -16.62 -7.55 23.65
N LEU A 50 -17.23 -6.84 22.71
CA LEU A 50 -16.64 -6.60 21.40
C LEU A 50 -15.35 -5.77 21.50
N ARG A 51 -15.34 -4.71 22.32
CA ARG A 51 -14.15 -3.89 22.55
C ARG A 51 -13.02 -4.69 23.18
N GLU A 52 -13.29 -5.44 24.26
CA GLU A 52 -12.29 -6.30 24.91
C GLU A 52 -11.70 -7.32 23.94
N ALA A 53 -12.54 -7.94 23.11
CA ALA A 53 -12.08 -8.87 22.08
C ALA A 53 -11.24 -8.17 21.01
N LEU A 54 -11.63 -6.97 20.56
CA LEU A 54 -10.83 -6.17 19.64
C LEU A 54 -9.50 -5.75 20.27
N GLU A 55 -9.46 -5.35 21.54
CA GLU A 55 -8.22 -5.00 22.25
C GLU A 55 -7.28 -6.20 22.37
N ALA A 56 -7.83 -7.38 22.70
CA ALA A 56 -7.06 -8.63 22.79
C ALA A 56 -6.55 -9.10 21.41
N LEU A 57 -7.34 -8.93 20.34
CA LEU A 57 -6.97 -9.35 18.97
C LEU A 57 -6.04 -8.34 18.29
N ASN A 58 -6.28 -7.04 18.51
CA ASN A 58 -5.57 -5.95 17.84
C ASN A 58 -4.23 -5.64 18.53
N GLY A 59 -3.88 -6.39 19.59
CA GLY A 59 -2.58 -6.36 20.26
C GLY A 59 -2.02 -4.95 20.40
N ALA A 60 -2.87 -4.00 20.80
CA ALA A 60 -2.82 -2.58 20.45
C ALA A 60 -1.39 -2.00 20.40
N SER A 61 -0.67 -2.22 19.29
CA SER A 61 0.62 -1.60 19.07
C SER A 61 0.34 -0.26 18.42
N LEU A 62 0.44 0.78 19.22
CA LEU A 62 0.59 2.12 18.68
C LEU A 62 1.92 2.14 17.92
N GLU A 63 1.83 2.25 16.61
CA GLU A 63 3.01 2.39 15.76
C GLU A 63 3.25 3.87 15.50
N TRP A 64 4.53 4.26 15.53
CA TRP A 64 4.94 5.57 15.04
C TRP A 64 4.76 5.60 13.52
N LEU A 65 4.05 6.62 13.02
CA LEU A 65 3.84 6.80 11.59
C LEU A 65 4.94 7.69 11.00
N PRO A 66 5.47 7.36 9.81
CA PRO A 66 6.34 8.26 9.08
C PRO A 66 5.61 9.57 8.77
N GLU A 67 6.35 10.69 8.79
CA GLU A 67 5.81 12.03 8.50
C GLU A 67 5.21 12.13 7.10
N ASN A 68 5.66 11.30 6.15
CA ASN A 68 5.17 11.31 4.79
C ASN A 68 3.91 10.45 4.54
N VAL A 69 3.43 9.71 5.54
CA VAL A 69 2.20 8.92 5.41
C VAL A 69 0.97 9.83 5.47
N LEU A 70 0.17 9.78 4.41
CA LEU A 70 -1.09 10.52 4.27
C LEU A 70 -2.28 9.74 4.83
N ALA A 71 -2.31 8.43 4.60
CA ALA A 71 -3.35 7.55 5.10
C ALA A 71 -2.84 6.11 5.28
N PHE A 72 -3.31 5.44 6.32
CA PHE A 72 -3.03 4.03 6.57
C PHE A 72 -4.29 3.35 7.10
N GLY A 73 -4.66 2.22 6.52
CA GLY A 73 -5.83 1.45 6.93
C GLY A 73 -6.36 0.54 5.83
N GLY A 74 -7.13 -0.49 6.20
CA GLY A 74 -7.79 -1.38 5.22
C GLY A 74 -6.84 -2.08 4.26
N LYS A 75 -5.63 -2.46 4.73
CA LYS A 75 -4.53 -3.02 3.90
C LYS A 75 -4.06 -2.07 2.78
N ARG A 76 -4.11 -0.76 3.05
CA ARG A 76 -3.59 0.28 2.16
C ARG A 76 -2.67 1.22 2.92
N VAL A 77 -1.63 1.67 2.24
CA VAL A 77 -0.72 2.72 2.69
C VAL A 77 -0.67 3.76 1.60
N VAL A 78 -0.91 5.03 1.96
CA VAL A 78 -0.78 6.18 1.07
C VAL A 78 0.28 7.09 1.66
N TRP A 79 1.30 7.39 0.88
CA TRP A 79 2.38 8.31 1.28
C TRP A 79 2.70 9.27 0.15
N TYR A 80 3.31 10.40 0.49
CA TYR A 80 3.82 11.33 -0.50
C TYR A 80 5.34 11.32 -0.51
N GLU A 81 5.89 11.73 -1.64
CA GLU A 81 7.28 12.12 -1.76
C GLU A 81 7.34 13.58 -2.19
N PRO A 82 8.15 14.42 -1.50
CA PRO A 82 8.45 15.76 -1.97
C PRO A 82 9.11 15.71 -3.36
N ALA A 83 9.05 16.83 -4.10
CA ALA A 83 9.76 16.98 -5.35
C ALA A 83 11.27 16.81 -5.10
N GLN A 84 11.88 15.84 -5.78
CA GLN A 84 13.27 15.47 -5.53
C GLN A 84 13.90 14.73 -6.72
N PRO A 85 15.23 14.77 -6.86
CA PRO A 85 15.90 14.01 -7.90
C PRO A 85 15.77 12.49 -7.69
N ARG A 86 15.61 11.74 -8.79
CA ARG A 86 15.62 10.27 -8.81
C ARG A 86 16.40 9.75 -10.00
N ALA A 87 17.17 8.69 -9.78
CA ALA A 87 17.71 7.90 -10.88
C ALA A 87 16.57 7.11 -11.53
N LEU A 88 16.51 7.13 -12.86
CA LEU A 88 15.54 6.34 -13.63
C LEU A 88 16.29 5.34 -14.51
N PHE A 89 15.76 4.13 -14.64
CA PHE A 89 16.34 3.07 -15.46
C PHE A 89 15.38 2.75 -16.59
N PHE A 90 15.88 2.75 -17.83
CA PHE A 90 15.11 2.46 -19.03
C PHE A 90 15.60 1.16 -19.67
N ASP A 91 14.65 0.32 -20.09
CA ASP A 91 14.86 -0.89 -20.89
C ASP A 91 13.70 -0.99 -21.90
N THR A 92 13.73 -0.08 -22.87
CA THR A 92 12.67 0.14 -23.85
C THR A 92 13.13 -0.26 -25.25
N ALA A 93 12.22 -0.25 -26.22
CA ALA A 93 12.56 -0.43 -27.63
C ALA A 93 13.29 0.78 -28.25
N ASP A 94 13.37 1.91 -27.55
CA ASP A 94 14.02 3.14 -28.00
C ASP A 94 15.44 3.23 -27.42
N GLU A 95 16.45 3.07 -28.27
CA GLU A 95 17.86 3.10 -27.85
C GLU A 95 18.29 4.45 -27.29
N ALA A 96 17.68 5.56 -27.73
CA ALA A 96 18.01 6.89 -27.22
C ALA A 96 17.58 7.05 -25.76
N LEU A 97 16.41 6.49 -25.39
CA LEU A 97 15.98 6.43 -23.99
C LEU A 97 16.88 5.52 -23.16
N ASN A 98 17.29 4.38 -23.71
CA ASN A 98 18.16 3.46 -22.99
C ASN A 98 19.53 4.08 -22.68
N ALA A 99 20.02 5.01 -23.51
CA ALA A 99 21.24 5.79 -23.23
C ALA A 99 21.10 6.74 -22.01
N LEU A 100 19.88 7.04 -21.59
CA LEU A 100 19.58 7.81 -20.36
C LEU A 100 19.47 6.94 -19.11
N SER A 101 19.51 5.61 -19.24
CA SER A 101 19.33 4.68 -18.12
C SER A 101 20.40 4.90 -17.03
N GLY A 102 19.95 5.04 -15.80
CA GLY A 102 20.78 5.33 -14.62
C GLY A 102 21.05 6.82 -14.39
N GLN A 103 20.63 7.72 -15.28
CA GLN A 103 20.74 9.16 -15.07
C GLN A 103 19.69 9.66 -14.06
N VAL A 104 20.00 10.81 -13.45
CA VAL A 104 19.19 11.42 -12.39
C VAL A 104 18.35 12.57 -12.97
N PHE A 105 17.05 12.51 -12.75
CA PHE A 105 16.07 13.47 -13.26
C PHE A 105 15.32 14.15 -12.11
N PRO A 106 14.88 15.42 -12.27
CA PRO A 106 14.04 16.08 -11.29
C PRO A 106 12.63 15.47 -11.28
N MET A 107 12.16 14.94 -10.15
CA MET A 107 10.80 14.44 -10.03
C MET A 107 9.86 15.52 -9.46
N PRO A 108 8.60 15.57 -9.93
CA PRO A 108 7.57 16.35 -9.25
C PRO A 108 7.30 15.76 -7.85
N GLY A 109 6.47 16.44 -7.06
CA GLY A 109 5.89 15.80 -5.89
C GLY A 109 5.07 14.58 -6.34
N LEU A 110 5.22 13.46 -5.63
CA LEU A 110 4.52 12.22 -5.93
C LEU A 110 3.63 11.78 -4.77
N ILE A 111 2.51 11.14 -5.10
CA ILE A 111 1.66 10.43 -4.14
C ILE A 111 1.59 8.98 -4.59
N PHE A 112 1.86 8.07 -3.67
CA PHE A 112 1.78 6.64 -3.89
C PHE A 112 0.65 6.04 -3.06
N GLU A 113 -0.01 5.02 -3.61
CA GLU A 113 -0.94 4.14 -2.89
C GLU A 113 -0.48 2.69 -3.11
N ALA A 114 -0.10 2.00 -2.04
CA ALA A 114 0.21 0.58 -2.09
C ALA A 114 -0.88 -0.25 -1.40
N THR A 115 -1.11 -1.43 -1.97
CA THR A 115 -1.74 -2.58 -1.31
C THR A 115 -0.77 -3.76 -1.35
N GLN A 116 -1.13 -4.90 -0.77
CA GLN A 116 -0.33 -6.13 -0.89
C GLN A 116 -0.07 -6.55 -2.35
N CYS A 117 -0.93 -6.15 -3.29
CA CYS A 117 -0.89 -6.65 -4.68
C CYS A 117 -0.81 -5.54 -5.73
N SER A 118 -0.83 -4.27 -5.36
CA SER A 118 -0.89 -3.16 -6.32
C SER A 118 -0.11 -1.95 -5.83
N LEU A 119 0.45 -1.21 -6.78
CA LEU A 119 0.99 0.12 -6.57
C LEU A 119 0.30 1.09 -7.51
N LYS A 120 0.00 2.28 -7.01
CA LYS A 120 -0.41 3.42 -7.82
C LYS A 120 0.48 4.61 -7.52
N VAL A 121 0.63 5.48 -8.51
CA VAL A 121 1.43 6.71 -8.43
C VAL A 121 0.74 7.84 -9.19
N TRP A 122 0.75 9.02 -8.57
CA TRP A 122 0.29 10.28 -9.16
C TRP A 122 1.28 11.38 -8.87
N SER A 123 1.27 12.43 -9.69
CA SER A 123 2.04 13.65 -9.44
C SER A 123 1.14 14.73 -8.82
N TYR A 124 1.72 15.62 -8.02
CA TYR A 124 1.07 16.82 -7.50
C TYR A 124 2.03 18.02 -7.60
N ARG A 125 1.48 19.24 -7.49
CA ARG A 125 2.29 20.46 -7.58
C ARG A 125 2.89 20.82 -6.22
N GLY A 126 4.18 21.13 -6.23
CA GLY A 126 4.91 21.67 -5.09
C GLY A 126 5.75 20.64 -4.35
N ASN A 127 6.25 21.06 -3.18
CA ASN A 127 7.23 20.32 -2.38
C ASN A 127 6.79 20.14 -0.92
N HIS A 128 5.48 20.13 -0.68
CA HIS A 128 4.87 20.18 0.64
C HIS A 128 3.97 18.96 0.84
N ARG A 129 3.60 18.66 2.08
CA ARG A 129 2.63 17.61 2.37
C ARG A 129 1.30 17.92 1.68
N PRO A 130 0.80 17.05 0.76
CA PRO A 130 -0.47 17.27 0.08
C PRO A 130 -1.64 17.41 1.05
N THR A 131 -2.56 18.31 0.71
CA THR A 131 -3.84 18.45 1.41
C THR A 131 -4.88 17.47 0.85
N ARG A 132 -6.03 17.32 1.53
CA ARG A 132 -7.10 16.42 1.06
C ARG A 132 -7.74 16.86 -0.25
N ASP A 133 -7.75 18.16 -0.51
CA ASP A 133 -8.37 18.77 -1.69
C ASP A 133 -7.33 19.05 -2.79
N GLU A 134 -6.09 18.57 -2.62
CA GLU A 134 -5.01 18.76 -3.58
C GLU A 134 -5.32 18.03 -4.90
N GLY A 135 -5.23 18.77 -6.00
CA GLY A 135 -5.37 18.19 -7.33
C GLY A 135 -4.18 17.29 -7.66
N VAL A 136 -4.47 16.08 -8.15
CA VAL A 136 -3.44 15.14 -8.63
C VAL A 136 -3.45 15.06 -10.16
N PHE A 137 -2.28 14.79 -10.73
CA PHE A 137 -2.05 14.68 -12.15
C PHE A 137 -1.53 13.27 -12.50
N VAL A 138 -1.61 12.93 -13.78
CA VAL A 138 -1.00 11.70 -14.28
C VAL A 138 0.51 11.81 -14.12
N ALA A 139 1.11 10.82 -13.45
CA ALA A 139 2.55 10.74 -13.35
C ALA A 139 3.15 10.37 -14.73
N PRO A 140 4.19 11.06 -15.21
CA PRO A 140 4.72 10.89 -16.57
C PRO A 140 5.61 9.65 -16.73
N PHE A 141 5.32 8.58 -15.99
CA PHE A 141 6.16 7.39 -15.93
C PHE A 141 5.69 6.30 -16.89
N PHE A 142 6.67 5.57 -17.41
CA PHE A 142 6.45 4.31 -18.09
C PHE A 142 5.90 3.27 -17.10
N ASN A 143 5.41 2.15 -17.63
CA ASN A 143 4.77 1.09 -16.87
C ASN A 143 3.57 1.57 -16.03
N THR A 144 3.03 2.78 -16.27
CA THR A 144 1.96 3.37 -15.46
C THR A 144 0.78 3.78 -16.33
N SER A 145 -0.41 3.23 -16.04
CA SER A 145 -1.66 3.53 -16.76
C SER A 145 -2.74 4.06 -15.83
N ARG A 146 -3.17 5.31 -16.05
CA ARG A 146 -4.16 6.03 -15.21
C ARG A 146 -3.81 5.95 -13.72
N GLY A 147 -2.51 6.10 -13.42
CA GLY A 147 -1.93 6.01 -12.09
C GLY A 147 -1.66 4.59 -11.58
N VAL A 148 -2.11 3.54 -12.26
CA VAL A 148 -1.83 2.14 -11.86
C VAL A 148 -0.50 1.68 -12.42
N VAL A 149 0.40 1.24 -11.55
CA VAL A 149 1.73 0.73 -11.93
C VAL A 149 1.62 -0.75 -12.31
N CYS A 150 2.12 -1.09 -13.49
CA CYS A 150 2.43 -2.45 -13.89
C CYS A 150 3.70 -2.89 -13.14
N LEU A 151 3.52 -3.73 -12.11
CA LEU A 151 4.61 -4.15 -11.24
C LEU A 151 5.68 -4.98 -11.97
N GLY A 152 5.31 -5.73 -13.02
CA GLY A 152 6.28 -6.54 -13.78
C GLY A 152 7.18 -7.39 -12.88
N SER A 153 8.50 -7.19 -13.02
CA SER A 153 9.56 -7.84 -12.22
C SER A 153 9.99 -7.05 -10.97
N MET A 154 9.30 -5.95 -10.64
CA MET A 154 9.58 -5.12 -9.46
C MET A 154 9.57 -5.97 -8.19
N GLN A 155 10.64 -5.83 -7.40
CA GLN A 155 10.76 -6.54 -6.13
C GLN A 155 9.82 -5.92 -5.09
N ARG A 156 8.75 -6.63 -4.76
CA ARG A 156 7.78 -6.17 -3.77
C ARG A 156 8.36 -6.28 -2.36
N PRO A 157 8.25 -5.24 -1.52
CA PRO A 157 8.64 -5.34 -0.12
C PRO A 157 7.90 -6.48 0.59
N ALA A 158 8.62 -7.25 1.41
CA ALA A 158 8.05 -8.40 2.13
C ALA A 158 7.09 -7.98 3.25
N LYS A 159 7.36 -6.84 3.90
CA LYS A 159 6.54 -6.27 4.97
C LYS A 159 5.55 -5.26 4.38
N PHE A 160 4.31 -5.31 4.85
CA PHE A 160 3.26 -4.37 4.49
C PHE A 160 2.64 -3.79 5.76
N ASP A 161 3.14 -2.63 6.16
CA ASP A 161 2.73 -1.85 7.33
C ASP A 161 2.76 -0.35 6.99
N ALA A 162 2.49 0.53 7.96
CA ALA A 162 2.53 1.97 7.70
C ALA A 162 3.91 2.51 7.30
N ASN A 163 4.98 1.76 7.58
CA ASN A 163 6.36 2.17 7.35
C ASN A 163 6.93 1.65 6.02
N CYS A 164 6.16 0.91 5.23
CA CYS A 164 6.68 0.29 4.00
C CYS A 164 6.85 1.25 2.81
N GLY A 165 6.42 2.51 2.93
CA GLY A 165 6.41 3.49 1.84
C GLY A 165 7.77 3.65 1.15
N ASP A 166 8.84 3.87 1.91
CA ASP A 166 10.19 4.08 1.38
C ASP A 166 10.71 2.83 0.64
N ALA A 167 10.37 1.63 1.11
CA ALA A 167 10.74 0.39 0.46
C ALA A 167 10.00 0.22 -0.88
N TRP A 168 8.72 0.58 -0.94
CA TRP A 168 7.95 0.58 -2.17
C TRP A 168 8.48 1.59 -3.19
N SER A 169 8.77 2.83 -2.76
CA SER A 169 9.37 3.85 -3.61
C SER A 169 10.73 3.42 -4.15
N SER A 170 11.59 2.89 -3.28
CA SER A 170 12.92 2.42 -3.67
C SER A 170 12.83 1.30 -4.71
N SER A 171 11.95 0.32 -4.48
CA SER A 171 11.71 -0.74 -5.46
C SER A 171 11.14 -0.20 -6.77
N TYR A 172 10.30 0.84 -6.73
CA TYR A 172 9.68 1.43 -7.92
C TYR A 172 10.71 2.12 -8.79
N PHE A 173 11.56 2.97 -8.20
CA PHE A 173 12.61 3.68 -8.93
C PHE A 173 13.81 2.80 -9.31
N ALA A 174 14.00 1.66 -8.64
CA ALA A 174 15.01 0.67 -9.04
C ALA A 174 14.55 -0.25 -10.17
N ALA A 175 13.24 -0.32 -10.46
CA ALA A 175 12.71 -1.13 -11.54
C ALA A 175 12.94 -0.45 -12.90
N ALA A 176 13.23 -1.25 -13.93
CA ALA A 176 13.35 -0.74 -15.28
C ALA A 176 11.97 -0.32 -15.84
N PHE A 177 11.93 0.89 -16.37
CA PHE A 177 10.85 1.41 -17.20
C PHE A 177 10.94 0.78 -18.59
N THR A 178 9.95 -0.03 -18.98
CA THR A 178 10.06 -0.88 -20.18
C THR A 178 9.10 -0.51 -21.30
N HIS A 179 7.88 -0.11 -20.97
CA HIS A 179 6.87 0.20 -22.00
C HIS A 179 6.00 1.38 -21.59
N GLN A 180 5.57 2.13 -22.61
CA GLN A 180 4.56 3.17 -22.43
C GLN A 180 3.19 2.52 -22.31
N THR A 181 2.49 2.80 -21.22
CA THR A 181 1.18 2.18 -20.95
C THR A 181 0.00 3.12 -21.23
N GLN A 182 0.25 4.35 -21.69
CA GLN A 182 -0.79 5.31 -22.03
C GLN A 182 -0.53 5.97 -23.38
N PRO A 183 -1.49 5.93 -24.32
CA PRO A 183 -1.41 6.67 -25.58
C PRO A 183 -1.72 8.16 -25.37
N GLY A 184 -0.99 9.03 -26.07
CA GLY A 184 -1.25 10.48 -26.12
C GLY A 184 -0.42 11.33 -25.15
N SER A 185 -0.71 12.62 -25.11
CA SER A 185 -0.01 13.59 -24.25
C SER A 185 -0.43 13.39 -22.79
N LEU A 186 0.51 12.96 -21.94
CA LEU A 186 0.30 12.69 -20.50
C LEU A 186 0.44 13.94 -19.62
N SER A 187 0.85 15.05 -20.21
CA SER A 187 1.15 16.30 -19.51
C SER A 187 0.83 17.49 -20.42
N SER A 188 1.08 18.73 -19.99
CA SER A 188 1.06 19.87 -20.91
C SER A 188 2.23 19.87 -21.90
N PHE A 189 3.13 18.87 -21.83
CA PHE A 189 4.22 18.71 -22.78
C PHE A 189 3.67 18.34 -24.17
N PRO A 190 4.10 19.05 -25.23
CA PRO A 190 3.56 18.86 -26.57
C PRO A 190 4.00 17.55 -27.23
N GLY A 191 5.06 16.91 -26.75
CA GLY A 191 5.58 15.65 -27.27
C GLY A 191 5.06 14.40 -26.56
N SER A 192 5.56 13.27 -27.01
CA SER A 192 5.38 11.94 -26.43
C SER A 192 6.06 11.83 -25.06
N PRO A 193 5.69 10.81 -24.26
CA PRO A 193 6.41 10.52 -23.01
C PRO A 193 7.89 10.21 -23.23
N SER A 194 8.30 9.66 -24.38
CA SER A 194 9.73 9.46 -24.70
C SER A 194 10.45 10.79 -24.87
N GLU A 195 9.88 11.68 -25.69
CA GLU A 195 10.46 13.02 -25.94
C GLU A 195 10.56 13.84 -24.66
N LEU A 196 9.60 13.70 -23.74
CA LEU A 196 9.67 14.35 -22.43
C LEU A 196 10.96 13.98 -21.68
N TRP A 197 11.36 12.71 -21.69
CA TRP A 197 12.57 12.25 -20.99
C TRP A 197 13.85 12.54 -21.76
N LEU A 198 13.79 12.60 -23.09
CA LEU A 198 14.93 13.00 -23.94
C LEU A 198 15.25 14.49 -23.82
N GLU A 199 14.28 15.33 -23.46
CA GLU A 199 14.44 16.78 -23.26
C GLU A 199 14.67 17.18 -21.78
N ALA A 200 14.61 16.23 -20.84
CA ALA A 200 14.62 16.48 -19.38
C ALA A 200 16.00 16.78 -18.77
#